data_AF-A0A1Q5XY93-F1
#
_entry.id   AF-A0A1Q5XY93-F1
#
_cell.length_a   1.000
_cell.length_b   1.000
_cell.length_c   1.000
_cell.angle_alpha   90.00
_cell.angle_beta   90.00
_cell.angle_gamma   90.00
#
_symmetry.space_group_name_H-M   'P 1'
#
loop_
_entity.id
_entity.type
_entity.pdbx_description
1 polymer ?
#
loop_
_entity_poly.entity_id
_entity_poly.type
_entity_poly.pdbx_seq_one_letter_code
_entity_poly.pdbx_strand_id
1 'polypeptide(L)'
;MLFREALEDEKIGYSFKNDVNLAVERLGLPRINWGEGVWQVVLSLKEQRKIYVHTKIDQVNLFLEAQLAVKYVDDVRECITAVYSYVHKPLPKWINIKDDTGWDNGRQGGIHATIERQGATSDNPLSVIIAYTYKGREHITEVLPEGADYIKVVLKLINTIKIAINEVKVYQGGKVIWERSLMFRGSF
;
A
#
# COMPACT_ATOMS: atom_id res chain seq x y z
N MET A 1 10.28 -17.04 5.86
CA MET A 1 8.91 -16.97 6.38
C MET A 1 7.98 -17.92 5.63
N LEU A 2 7.92 -17.84 4.29
CA LEU A 2 7.03 -18.70 3.48
C LEU A 2 7.09 -20.22 3.77
N PHE A 3 8.27 -20.82 3.77
CA PHE A 3 8.39 -22.27 4.01
C PHE A 3 7.99 -22.67 5.43
N ARG A 4 8.21 -21.80 6.43
CA ARG A 4 7.75 -22.06 7.81
C ARG A 4 6.24 -22.08 7.90
N GLU A 5 5.59 -21.17 7.19
CA GLU A 5 4.13 -21.07 7.12
C GLU A 5 3.53 -22.22 6.29
N ALA A 6 4.08 -22.48 5.10
CA ALA A 6 3.58 -23.53 4.22
C ALA A 6 3.75 -24.93 4.82
N LEU A 7 4.90 -25.22 5.44
CA LEU A 7 5.19 -26.52 6.05
C LEU A 7 4.84 -26.59 7.55
N GLU A 8 4.34 -25.50 8.15
CA GLU A 8 4.04 -25.39 9.59
C GLU A 8 5.22 -25.80 10.50
N ASP A 9 6.45 -25.55 10.05
CA ASP A 9 7.67 -25.88 10.80
C ASP A 9 8.51 -24.61 11.07
N GLU A 10 8.46 -24.14 12.32
CA GLU A 10 9.22 -22.97 12.76
C GLU A 10 10.73 -23.21 12.81
N LYS A 11 11.17 -24.48 12.82
CA LYS A 11 12.59 -24.85 12.91
C LYS A 11 13.33 -24.65 11.59
N ILE A 12 12.64 -24.37 10.49
CA ILE A 12 13.27 -24.06 9.20
C ILE A 12 14.12 -22.80 9.35
N GLY A 13 15.44 -22.94 9.33
CA GLY A 13 16.36 -21.88 9.74
C GLY A 13 17.58 -21.81 8.84
N TYR A 14 18.74 -21.88 9.48
CA TYR A 14 20.04 -21.63 8.85
C TYR A 14 20.40 -22.71 7.82
N SER A 15 20.09 -23.98 8.12
CA SER A 15 20.32 -25.13 7.25
C SER A 15 19.14 -25.37 6.31
N PHE A 16 18.67 -24.30 5.66
CA PHE A 16 17.40 -24.24 4.93
C PHE A 16 17.04 -25.49 4.11
N LYS A 17 17.94 -25.98 3.24
CA LYS A 17 17.66 -27.19 2.42
C LYS A 17 17.38 -28.42 3.29
N ASN A 18 18.22 -28.64 4.30
CA ASN A 18 18.09 -29.79 5.19
C ASN A 18 16.83 -29.65 6.05
N ASP A 19 16.57 -28.45 6.58
CA ASP A 19 15.41 -28.22 7.43
C ASP A 19 14.10 -28.40 6.64
N VAL A 20 14.04 -27.92 5.40
CA VAL A 20 12.89 -28.12 4.50
C VAL A 20 12.75 -29.60 4.14
N ASN A 21 13.83 -30.31 3.80
CA ASN A 21 13.74 -31.74 3.50
C ASN A 21 13.23 -32.55 4.70
N LEU A 22 13.68 -32.21 5.92
CA LEU A 22 13.19 -32.86 7.14
C LEU A 22 11.70 -32.57 7.38
N ALA A 23 11.26 -31.33 7.16
CA ALA A 23 9.84 -30.97 7.29
C ALA A 23 8.97 -31.68 6.24
N VAL A 24 9.45 -31.76 5.00
CA VAL A 24 8.83 -32.52 3.90
C VAL A 24 8.71 -34.00 4.22
N GLU A 25 9.78 -34.62 4.74
CA GLU A 25 9.78 -36.03 5.13
C GLU A 25 8.80 -36.31 6.28
N ARG A 26 8.72 -35.41 7.27
CA ARG A 26 7.75 -35.52 8.37
C ARG A 26 6.31 -35.45 7.90
N LEU A 27 6.04 -34.68 6.86
CA LEU A 27 4.72 -34.55 6.24
C LEU A 27 4.41 -35.66 5.22
N GLY A 28 5.35 -36.59 4.98
CA GLY A 28 5.19 -37.67 4.00
C GLY A 28 5.15 -37.19 2.55
N LEU A 29 5.70 -36.01 2.27
CA LEU A 29 5.69 -35.41 0.92
C LEU A 29 6.88 -35.93 0.07
N PRO A 30 6.75 -35.95 -1.28
CA PRO A 30 7.80 -36.45 -2.16
C PRO A 30 9.04 -35.57 -2.12
N ARG A 31 10.26 -36.11 -1.93
CA ARG A 31 11.48 -35.30 -1.82
C ARG A 31 11.62 -34.23 -2.91
N ILE A 32 11.99 -33.02 -2.49
CA ILE A 32 12.23 -31.88 -3.38
C ILE A 32 13.53 -32.11 -4.17
N ASN A 33 13.47 -31.97 -5.50
CA ASN A 33 14.66 -31.89 -6.34
C ASN A 33 15.19 -30.45 -6.36
N TRP A 34 16.20 -30.16 -5.55
CA TRP A 34 16.82 -28.84 -5.45
C TRP A 34 17.72 -28.47 -6.64
N GLY A 35 17.98 -29.41 -7.56
CA GLY A 35 18.91 -29.22 -8.67
C GLY A 35 18.32 -28.57 -9.92
N GLU A 36 16.99 -28.45 -10.00
CA GLU A 36 16.32 -28.02 -11.22
C GLU A 36 15.00 -27.26 -10.95
N GLY A 37 14.56 -26.52 -11.97
CA GLY A 37 13.25 -25.86 -11.99
C GLY A 37 13.08 -24.81 -10.89
N VAL A 38 11.84 -24.67 -10.42
CA VAL A 38 11.44 -23.65 -9.43
C VAL A 38 12.23 -23.74 -8.12
N TRP A 39 12.68 -24.94 -7.72
CA TRP A 39 13.45 -25.13 -6.49
C TRP A 39 14.85 -24.52 -6.58
N GLN A 40 15.45 -24.49 -7.77
CA GLN A 40 16.71 -23.78 -8.02
C GLN A 40 16.50 -22.26 -7.95
N VAL A 41 15.36 -21.77 -8.42
CA VAL A 41 14.98 -20.35 -8.34
C VAL A 41 14.80 -19.93 -6.87
N VAL A 42 14.12 -20.75 -6.05
CA VAL A 42 13.99 -20.53 -4.59
C VAL A 42 15.35 -20.32 -3.92
N LEU A 43 16.35 -21.15 -4.26
CA LEU A 43 17.68 -21.03 -3.69
C LEU A 43 18.39 -19.75 -4.13
N SER A 44 18.26 -19.40 -5.41
CA SER A 44 18.82 -18.18 -5.97
C SER A 44 18.24 -16.93 -5.29
N LEU A 45 16.90 -16.89 -5.11
CA LEU A 45 16.21 -15.80 -4.41
C LEU A 45 16.64 -15.70 -2.94
N LYS A 46 16.85 -16.84 -2.25
CA LYS A 46 17.34 -16.84 -0.87
C LYS A 46 18.74 -16.23 -0.76
N GLU A 47 19.64 -16.57 -1.67
CA GLU A 47 21.00 -16.01 -1.65
C GLU A 47 20.99 -14.52 -2.03
N GLN A 48 20.17 -14.11 -3.00
CA GLN A 48 19.99 -12.69 -3.33
C GLN A 48 19.38 -11.90 -2.17
N ARG A 49 18.43 -12.45 -1.41
CA ARG A 49 17.89 -11.79 -0.21
C ARG A 49 18.98 -11.41 0.79
N LYS A 50 20.06 -12.19 0.89
CA LYS A 50 21.18 -11.84 1.79
C LYS A 50 21.80 -10.49 1.40
N ILE A 51 21.89 -10.20 0.11
CA ILE A 51 22.39 -8.93 -0.41
C ILE A 51 21.53 -7.78 0.14
N TYR A 52 20.20 -7.92 0.11
CA TYR A 52 19.28 -6.84 0.50
C TYR A 52 19.00 -6.72 2.01
N VAL A 53 19.30 -7.74 2.80
CA VAL A 53 18.94 -7.78 4.23
C VAL A 53 20.14 -7.51 5.15
N HIS A 54 21.37 -7.62 4.64
CA HIS A 54 22.56 -7.27 5.40
C HIS A 54 22.93 -5.79 5.23
N THR A 55 23.34 -5.15 6.32
CA THR A 55 23.41 -3.69 6.57
C THR A 55 24.44 -2.90 5.75
N LYS A 56 25.04 -3.47 4.71
CA LYS A 56 26.04 -2.81 3.85
C LYS A 56 25.73 -3.04 2.38
N ILE A 57 24.66 -2.41 1.91
CA ILE A 57 24.32 -2.37 0.49
C ILE A 57 24.89 -1.08 -0.08
N ASP A 58 25.71 -1.19 -1.12
CA ASP A 58 26.13 -0.02 -1.88
C ASP A 58 24.90 0.66 -2.50
N GLN A 59 24.87 2.00 -2.47
CA GLN A 59 23.70 2.79 -2.92
C GLN A 59 23.24 2.44 -4.35
N VAL A 60 24.17 2.00 -5.21
CA VAL A 60 23.88 1.55 -6.59
C VAL A 60 23.02 0.28 -6.62
N ASN A 61 23.11 -0.56 -5.59
CA ASN A 61 22.34 -1.81 -5.46
C ASN A 61 20.97 -1.60 -4.79
N LEU A 62 20.65 -0.39 -4.33
CA LEU A 62 19.32 -0.06 -3.79
C LEU A 62 18.27 0.11 -4.88
N PHE A 63 18.70 0.44 -6.10
CA PHE A 63 17.82 0.71 -7.23
C PHE A 63 18.12 -0.27 -8.35
N LEU A 64 17.49 -1.44 -8.26
CA LEU A 64 17.50 -2.43 -9.32
C LEU A 64 16.93 -1.83 -10.61
N GLU A 65 17.44 -2.29 -11.75
CA GLU A 65 16.80 -2.03 -13.04
C GLU A 65 15.35 -2.54 -13.01
N ALA A 66 14.43 -1.75 -13.55
CA ALA A 66 13.00 -2.04 -13.47
C ALA A 66 12.64 -3.44 -14.01
N GLN A 67 13.28 -3.86 -15.10
CA GLN A 67 13.07 -5.19 -15.68
C GLN A 67 13.48 -6.32 -14.74
N LEU A 68 14.61 -6.15 -14.04
CA LEU A 68 15.11 -7.11 -13.07
C LEU A 68 14.20 -7.17 -11.83
N ALA A 69 13.70 -6.01 -11.37
CA ALA A 69 12.74 -5.94 -10.27
C ALA A 69 11.41 -6.66 -10.62
N VAL A 70 10.86 -6.45 -11.82
CA VAL A 70 9.66 -7.15 -12.30
C VAL A 70 9.91 -8.66 -12.35
N LYS A 71 11.03 -9.09 -12.92
CA LYS A 71 11.40 -10.50 -12.97
C LYS A 71 11.46 -11.11 -11.56
N TYR A 72 12.03 -10.40 -10.58
CA TYR A 72 12.07 -10.90 -9.20
C TYR A 72 10.69 -11.09 -8.59
N VAL A 73 9.77 -10.16 -8.84
CA VAL A 73 8.38 -10.30 -8.35
C VAL A 73 7.72 -11.54 -8.97
N ASP A 74 7.91 -11.76 -10.27
CA ASP A 74 7.35 -12.92 -10.96
C ASP A 74 7.98 -14.23 -10.48
N ASP A 75 9.31 -14.29 -10.35
CA ASP A 75 10.04 -15.44 -9.79
C ASP A 75 9.55 -15.77 -8.37
N VAL A 76 9.34 -14.74 -7.53
CA VAL A 76 8.81 -14.92 -6.16
C VAL A 76 7.39 -15.47 -6.19
N ARG A 77 6.50 -14.93 -7.03
CA ARG A 77 5.12 -15.43 -7.17
C ARG A 77 5.09 -16.88 -7.63
N GLU A 78 5.90 -17.24 -8.60
CA GLU A 78 6.03 -18.61 -9.10
C GLU A 78 6.51 -19.55 -7.99
N CYS A 79 7.56 -19.16 -7.26
CA CYS A 79 8.09 -19.94 -6.14
C CYS A 79 7.05 -20.16 -5.05
N ILE A 80 6.29 -19.12 -4.68
CA ILE A 80 5.23 -19.24 -3.68
C ILE A 80 4.13 -20.18 -4.18
N THR A 81 3.76 -20.03 -5.45
CA THR A 81 2.75 -20.89 -6.09
C THR A 81 3.15 -22.35 -6.06
N ALA A 82 4.40 -22.65 -6.41
CA ALA A 82 4.95 -23.99 -6.39
C ALA A 82 4.98 -24.58 -4.98
N VAL A 83 5.44 -23.82 -3.97
CA VAL A 83 5.50 -24.29 -2.58
C VAL A 83 4.13 -24.67 -2.06
N TYR A 84 3.14 -23.79 -2.22
CA TYR A 84 1.78 -24.03 -1.73
C TYR A 84 1.08 -25.17 -2.47
N SER A 85 1.27 -25.26 -3.79
CA SER A 85 0.75 -26.38 -4.58
C SER A 85 1.37 -27.72 -4.15
N TYR A 86 2.68 -27.71 -3.87
CA TYR A 86 3.43 -28.88 -3.44
C TYR A 86 3.01 -29.38 -2.05
N VAL A 87 2.66 -28.49 -1.13
CA VAL A 87 2.11 -28.87 0.20
C VAL A 87 0.59 -29.03 0.21
N HIS A 88 -0.06 -28.96 -0.97
CA HIS A 88 -1.51 -29.05 -1.13
C HIS A 88 -2.32 -28.02 -0.30
N LYS A 89 -1.76 -26.83 -0.07
CA LYS A 89 -2.44 -25.74 0.65
C LYS A 89 -3.03 -24.72 -0.32
N PRO A 90 -4.15 -24.07 0.07
CA PRO A 90 -4.72 -22.99 -0.72
C PRO A 90 -3.73 -21.83 -0.83
N LEU A 91 -3.58 -21.30 -2.04
CA LEU A 91 -2.72 -20.15 -2.29
C LEU A 91 -3.19 -18.92 -1.51
N PRO A 92 -2.27 -18.14 -0.93
CA PRO A 92 -2.64 -16.86 -0.33
C PRO A 92 -3.23 -15.94 -1.39
N LYS A 93 -4.37 -15.31 -1.07
CA LYS A 93 -5.12 -14.46 -2.01
C LYS A 93 -4.29 -13.33 -2.60
N TRP A 94 -3.31 -12.82 -1.84
CA TRP A 94 -2.43 -11.71 -2.23
C TRP A 94 -1.42 -12.04 -3.33
N ILE A 95 -1.18 -13.32 -3.65
CA ILE A 95 -0.18 -13.71 -4.67
C ILE A 95 -0.59 -13.31 -6.08
N ASN A 96 -1.88 -13.45 -6.38
CA ASN A 96 -2.44 -13.23 -7.72
C ASN A 96 -3.06 -11.84 -7.88
N ILE A 97 -2.95 -10.97 -6.88
CA ILE A 97 -3.47 -9.61 -7.01
C ILE A 97 -2.49 -8.83 -7.89
N LYS A 98 -2.74 -8.89 -9.21
CA LYS A 98 -2.10 -8.02 -10.20
C LYS A 98 -2.63 -6.58 -10.10
N ASP A 99 -3.85 -6.43 -9.59
CA ASP A 99 -4.54 -5.16 -9.37
C ASP A 99 -4.60 -4.79 -7.88
N ASP A 100 -3.52 -5.06 -7.13
CA ASP A 100 -3.36 -4.41 -5.84
C ASP A 100 -2.86 -3.03 -6.21
N THR A 101 -3.67 -2.01 -5.97
CA THR A 101 -3.20 -0.64 -6.11
C THR A 101 -2.07 -0.35 -5.10
N GLY A 102 -1.78 -1.26 -4.17
CA GLY A 102 -0.65 -1.20 -3.27
C GLY A 102 -0.86 -0.08 -2.27
N TRP A 103 0.12 0.81 -2.14
CA TRP A 103 -0.06 2.05 -1.35
C TRP A 103 -0.91 3.10 -2.06
N ASP A 104 -1.24 2.90 -3.34
CA ASP A 104 -2.16 3.76 -4.08
C ASP A 104 -3.60 3.41 -3.68
N ASN A 105 -4.04 3.89 -2.53
CA ASN A 105 -5.47 3.84 -2.16
C ASN A 105 -6.33 4.81 -3.01
N GLY A 106 -5.92 5.09 -4.25
CA GLY A 106 -6.29 6.28 -4.99
C GLY A 106 -5.72 7.54 -4.34
N ARG A 107 -6.19 8.72 -4.78
CA ARG A 107 -5.95 10.01 -4.10
C ARG A 107 -6.59 10.04 -2.70
N GLN A 108 -6.09 9.25 -1.77
CA GLN A 108 -6.21 9.55 -0.35
C GLN A 108 -5.07 10.51 -0.04
N GLY A 109 -5.33 11.80 -0.31
CA GLY A 109 -4.61 12.82 0.43
C GLY A 109 -4.71 12.47 1.91
N GLY A 110 -3.65 12.69 2.68
CA GLY A 110 -3.70 12.58 4.13
C GLY A 110 -4.98 13.24 4.66
N ILE A 111 -5.49 12.81 5.82
CA ILE A 111 -6.81 13.22 6.32
C ILE A 111 -6.97 14.76 6.30
N HIS A 112 -5.87 15.51 6.38
CA HIS A 112 -5.79 16.97 6.29
C HIS A 112 -5.01 17.52 5.09
N ALA A 113 -4.87 16.75 4.01
CA ALA A 113 -4.17 17.19 2.81
C ALA A 113 -4.99 18.25 2.09
N THR A 114 -4.33 19.36 1.79
CA THR A 114 -4.90 20.42 0.96
C THR A 114 -4.64 20.11 -0.50
N ILE A 115 -5.69 20.12 -1.31
CA ILE A 115 -5.58 19.98 -2.77
C ILE A 115 -5.75 21.35 -3.41
N GLU A 116 -4.69 21.89 -3.99
CA GLU A 116 -4.77 23.07 -4.84
C GLU A 116 -5.05 22.65 -6.28
N ARG A 117 -6.14 23.17 -6.87
CA ARG A 117 -6.50 22.91 -8.28
C ARG A 117 -5.69 23.80 -9.22
N GLN A 118 -5.52 23.34 -10.45
CA GLN A 118 -4.82 24.10 -11.48
C GLN A 118 -5.43 25.51 -11.63
N GLY A 119 -4.58 26.54 -11.55
CA GLY A 119 -5.01 27.95 -11.60
C GLY A 119 -5.48 28.53 -10.26
N ALA A 120 -5.37 27.76 -9.17
CA ALA A 120 -5.72 28.19 -7.82
C ALA A 120 -4.54 28.02 -6.88
N THR A 121 -4.31 29.02 -6.03
CA THR A 121 -3.38 28.95 -4.91
C THR A 121 -4.03 29.55 -3.68
N SER A 122 -3.66 29.07 -2.50
CA SER A 122 -4.15 29.60 -1.22
C SER A 122 -3.81 31.08 -1.00
N ASP A 123 -2.72 31.55 -1.61
CA ASP A 123 -2.29 32.96 -1.55
C ASP A 123 -3.06 33.89 -2.50
N ASN A 124 -3.77 33.35 -3.50
CA ASN A 124 -4.54 34.17 -4.43
C ASN A 124 -5.90 34.54 -3.82
N PRO A 125 -6.21 35.84 -3.62
CA PRO A 125 -7.46 36.27 -3.00
C PRO A 125 -8.71 35.95 -3.82
N LEU A 126 -8.57 35.66 -5.12
CA LEU A 126 -9.68 35.28 -5.99
C LEU A 126 -10.01 33.77 -5.89
N SER A 127 -9.09 32.97 -5.35
CA SER A 127 -9.33 31.54 -5.12
C SER A 127 -10.44 31.32 -4.09
N VAL A 128 -11.17 30.22 -4.28
CA VAL A 128 -12.17 29.74 -3.34
C VAL A 128 -11.56 28.64 -2.47
N ILE A 129 -11.47 28.87 -1.16
CA ILE A 129 -10.84 27.96 -0.21
C ILE A 129 -11.94 27.23 0.56
N ILE A 130 -11.92 25.90 0.54
CA ILE A 130 -12.85 25.06 1.29
C ILE A 130 -12.10 24.48 2.49
N ALA A 131 -12.66 24.70 3.69
CA ALA A 131 -12.12 24.20 4.93
C ALA A 131 -13.20 23.50 5.76
N TYR A 132 -12.79 22.58 6.63
CA TYR A 132 -13.67 21.96 7.60
C TYR A 132 -13.08 22.03 9.02
N THR A 133 -13.95 22.01 10.02
CA THR A 133 -13.55 22.01 11.43
C THR A 133 -13.58 20.59 11.99
N TYR A 134 -12.43 20.13 12.50
CA TYR A 134 -12.27 18.86 13.18
C TYR A 134 -11.58 19.08 14.54
N LYS A 135 -12.18 18.59 15.63
CA LYS A 135 -11.66 18.76 17.00
C LYS A 135 -11.33 20.21 17.36
N GLY A 136 -12.15 21.16 16.89
CA GLY A 136 -11.98 22.60 17.14
C GLY A 136 -10.84 23.26 16.36
N ARG A 137 -10.24 22.56 15.39
CA ARG A 137 -9.24 23.11 14.47
C ARG A 137 -9.78 23.10 13.06
N GLU A 138 -9.50 24.17 12.33
CA GLU A 138 -9.84 24.30 10.92
C GLU A 138 -8.75 23.68 10.05
N HIS A 139 -9.18 22.94 9.03
CA HIS A 139 -8.30 22.29 8.07
C HIS A 139 -8.74 22.63 6.65
N ILE A 140 -7.84 23.22 5.87
CA ILE A 140 -8.07 23.48 4.45
C ILE A 140 -7.99 22.17 3.69
N THR A 141 -9.06 21.82 2.98
CA THR A 141 -9.12 20.58 2.21
C THR A 141 -8.94 20.80 0.72
N GLU A 142 -9.43 21.90 0.17
CA GLU A 142 -9.38 22.13 -1.28
C GLU A 142 -9.35 23.63 -1.60
N VAL A 143 -8.55 24.01 -2.59
CA VAL A 143 -8.47 25.38 -3.12
C VAL A 143 -8.84 25.34 -4.60
N LEU A 144 -9.89 26.08 -4.96
CA LEU A 144 -10.49 26.12 -6.28
C LEU A 144 -10.22 27.47 -6.96
N PRO A 145 -10.18 27.51 -8.30
CA PRO A 145 -10.03 28.78 -9.02
C PRO A 145 -11.30 29.63 -8.88
N GLU A 146 -11.17 30.92 -9.19
CA GLU A 146 -12.30 31.86 -9.21
C GLU A 146 -13.43 31.36 -10.12
N GLY A 147 -14.68 31.50 -9.66
CA GLY A 147 -15.86 31.10 -10.42
C GLY A 147 -16.14 29.59 -10.46
N ALA A 148 -15.32 28.76 -9.79
CA ALA A 148 -15.60 27.33 -9.66
C ALA A 148 -16.86 27.07 -8.81
N ASP A 149 -17.62 26.03 -9.19
CA ASP A 149 -18.78 25.55 -8.41
C ASP A 149 -18.31 24.81 -7.15
N TYR A 150 -18.08 25.60 -6.09
CA TYR A 150 -17.66 25.09 -4.79
C TYR A 150 -18.75 24.27 -4.10
N ILE A 151 -20.03 24.47 -4.43
CA ILE A 151 -21.15 23.72 -3.80
C ILE A 151 -21.04 22.24 -4.13
N LYS A 152 -20.75 21.91 -5.40
CA LYS A 152 -20.53 20.51 -5.82
C LYS A 152 -19.40 19.85 -5.04
N VAL A 153 -18.32 20.58 -4.77
CA VAL A 153 -17.15 20.09 -4.04
C VAL A 153 -17.47 19.91 -2.55
N VAL A 154 -18.15 20.88 -1.94
CA VAL A 154 -18.63 20.81 -0.55
C VAL A 154 -19.56 19.62 -0.34
N LEU A 155 -20.53 19.39 -1.23
CA LEU A 155 -21.44 18.25 -1.13
C LEU A 155 -20.69 16.92 -1.25
N LYS A 156 -19.71 16.84 -2.16
CA LYS A 156 -18.86 15.66 -2.27
C LYS A 156 -18.06 15.43 -1.00
N LEU A 157 -17.47 16.46 -0.42
CA LEU A 157 -16.73 16.38 0.85
C LEU A 157 -17.64 15.82 1.96
N ILE A 158 -18.81 16.41 2.16
CA ILE A 158 -19.78 15.99 3.19
C ILE A 158 -20.19 14.52 3.00
N ASN A 159 -20.40 14.07 1.76
CA ASN A 159 -20.86 12.71 1.47
C ASN A 159 -19.75 11.65 1.56
N THR A 160 -18.47 12.04 1.47
CA THR A 160 -17.34 11.10 1.40
C THR A 160 -16.45 11.11 2.64
N ILE A 161 -16.56 12.15 3.47
CA ILE A 161 -15.74 12.28 4.66
C ILE A 161 -16.09 11.20 5.69
N LYS A 162 -15.07 10.44 6.12
CA LYS A 162 -15.21 9.33 7.09
C LYS A 162 -14.97 9.76 8.54
N ILE A 163 -14.74 11.05 8.77
CA ILE A 163 -14.47 11.61 10.10
C ILE A 163 -15.61 12.54 10.50
N ALA A 164 -15.88 12.59 11.81
CA ALA A 164 -16.86 13.51 12.38
C ALA A 164 -16.33 14.95 12.28
N ILE A 165 -16.84 15.73 11.33
CA ILE A 165 -16.55 17.16 11.22
C ILE A 165 -17.71 17.98 11.78
N ASN A 166 -17.37 19.12 12.38
CA ASN A 166 -18.33 19.98 13.06
C ASN A 166 -18.94 21.01 12.10
N GLU A 167 -18.21 21.36 11.04
CA GLU A 167 -18.50 22.51 10.22
C GLU A 167 -17.72 22.45 8.91
N VAL A 168 -18.27 23.05 7.86
CA VAL A 168 -17.57 23.36 6.61
C VAL A 168 -17.71 24.86 6.34
N LYS A 169 -16.60 25.52 6.04
CA LYS A 169 -16.53 26.92 5.63
C LYS A 169 -15.92 27.05 4.25
N VAL A 170 -16.39 28.03 3.51
CA VAL A 170 -15.85 28.41 2.21
C VAL A 170 -15.46 29.87 2.27
N TYR A 171 -14.22 30.16 1.88
CA TYR A 171 -13.63 31.48 1.88
C TYR A 171 -13.34 31.96 0.47
N GLN A 172 -13.45 33.27 0.25
CA GLN A 172 -12.90 33.96 -0.91
C GLN A 172 -12.43 35.35 -0.45
N GLY A 173 -11.21 35.76 -0.85
CA GLY A 173 -10.62 37.03 -0.41
C GLY A 173 -10.50 37.17 1.11
N GLY A 174 -10.30 36.06 1.83
CA GLY A 174 -10.24 36.02 3.30
C GLY A 174 -11.58 36.19 4.02
N LYS A 175 -12.71 36.23 3.29
CA LYS A 175 -14.05 36.34 3.87
C LYS A 175 -14.80 35.03 3.70
N VAL A 176 -15.58 34.65 4.71
CA VAL A 176 -16.51 33.51 4.62
C VAL A 176 -17.63 33.89 3.66
N ILE A 177 -17.73 33.17 2.54
CA ILE A 177 -18.81 33.32 1.57
C ILE A 177 -19.91 32.26 1.75
N TRP A 178 -19.59 31.16 2.42
CA TRP A 178 -20.54 30.11 2.76
C TRP A 178 -20.09 29.34 4.00
N GLU A 179 -21.05 28.97 4.85
CA GLU A 179 -20.81 28.22 6.08
C GLU A 179 -21.97 27.25 6.32
N ARG A 180 -21.63 26.06 6.83
CA ARG A 180 -22.62 25.11 7.31
C ARG A 180 -22.09 24.31 8.49
N SER A 181 -22.76 24.44 9.63
CA SER A 181 -22.56 23.55 10.76
C SER A 181 -23.11 22.15 10.44
N LEU A 182 -22.34 21.14 10.80
CA LEU A 182 -22.65 19.74 10.56
C LEU A 182 -22.71 19.00 11.89
N MET A 183 -23.84 18.35 12.15
CA MET A 183 -24.01 17.46 13.29
C MET A 183 -23.64 16.03 12.88
N PHE A 184 -22.41 15.80 12.42
CA PHE A 184 -21.95 14.46 12.04
C PHE A 184 -21.48 13.70 13.28
N ARG A 185 -22.20 12.64 13.66
CA ARG A 185 -21.67 11.59 14.54
C ARG A 185 -20.92 10.63 13.63
N GLY A 186 -19.60 10.57 13.74
CA GLY A 186 -18.78 9.69 12.89
C GLY A 186 -19.29 8.25 12.96
N SER A 187 -19.45 7.58 11.82
CA SER A 187 -19.72 6.14 11.81
C SER A 187 -18.41 5.42 12.09
N PHE A 188 -18.38 4.68 13.19
CA PHE A 188 -17.31 3.72 13.50
C PHE A 188 -17.30 2.58 12.49
#